data_AF-A0A7Y4P1M4-F1
#
_entry.id   AF-A0A7Y4P1M4-F1
#
_cell.length_a   1.000
_cell.length_b   1.000
_cell.length_c   1.000
_cell.angle_alpha   90.00
_cell.angle_beta   90.00
_cell.angle_gamma   90.00
#
_symmetry.space_group_name_H-M   'P 1'
#
loop_
_entity.id
_entity.type
_entity.pdbx_description
1 polymer ?
#
loop_
_entity_poly.entity_id
_entity_poly.type
_entity_poly.pdbx_seq_one_letter_code
_entity_poly.pdbx_strand_id
1 'polypeptide(L)'
;MSERTSVEVPLEDLLSVFGDLEEYVVSLDRILSRVSFGGDPAVLVGYVADRDVFRRVAFARRRLTELLEPVVDPEVLDRVAGEAYIYSD
;
A
#
# COMPACT_ATOMS: atom_id res chain seq x y z
N MET A 1 16.68 25.17 10.16
CA MET A 1 17.00 23.77 10.48
C MET A 1 15.69 23.02 10.45
N SER A 2 15.47 22.11 9.50
CA SER A 2 14.28 21.25 9.52
C SER A 2 14.44 20.32 10.71
N GLU A 3 13.62 20.49 11.76
CA GLU A 3 13.50 19.45 12.79
C GLU A 3 13.18 18.14 12.07
N ARG A 4 14.04 17.13 12.26
CA ARG A 4 13.72 15.79 11.79
C ARG A 4 12.66 15.27 12.74
N THR A 5 11.39 15.39 12.34
CA THR A 5 10.30 14.73 13.05
C THR A 5 10.49 13.22 12.86
N SER A 6 10.91 12.53 13.92
CA SER A 6 11.04 11.08 13.93
C SER A 6 9.79 10.45 14.54
N VAL A 7 9.29 9.40 13.89
CA VAL A 7 8.19 8.58 14.41
C VAL A 7 8.77 7.23 14.84
N GLU A 8 8.43 6.77 16.04
CA GLU A 8 8.78 5.41 16.48
C GLU A 8 7.74 4.42 15.98
N VAL A 9 8.21 3.34 15.35
CA VAL A 9 7.38 2.30 14.76
C VAL A 9 7.87 0.94 15.25
N PRO A 10 6.98 0.01 15.63
CA PRO A 10 7.38 -1.37 15.86
C PRO A 10 8.07 -1.93 14.60
N LEU A 11 9.30 -2.42 14.76
CA LEU A 11 10.08 -2.97 13.65
C LEU A 11 9.33 -4.12 12.95
N GLU A 12 8.54 -4.90 13.70
CA GLU A 12 7.70 -5.98 13.16
C GLU A 12 6.63 -5.46 12.19
N ASP A 13 5.95 -4.37 12.52
CA ASP A 13 4.95 -3.75 11.65
C ASP A 13 5.63 -3.20 10.39
N LEU A 14 6.79 -2.57 10.54
CA LEU A 14 7.56 -2.03 9.42
C LEU A 14 8.04 -3.13 8.47
N LEU A 15 8.58 -4.23 9.00
CA LEU A 15 9.04 -5.38 8.22
C LEU A 15 7.87 -6.08 7.53
N SER A 16 6.70 -6.18 8.19
CA SER A 16 5.50 -6.73 7.57
C SER A 16 5.04 -5.89 6.39
N VAL A 17 4.92 -4.57 6.57
CA VAL A 17 4.51 -3.67 5.48
C VAL A 17 5.54 -3.67 4.35
N PHE A 18 6.83 -3.65 4.67
CA PHE A 18 7.90 -3.71 3.67
C PHE A 18 7.87 -5.01 2.87
N GLY A 19 7.71 -6.16 3.53
CA GLY A 19 7.59 -7.45 2.85
C GLY A 19 6.38 -7.53 1.93
N ASP A 20 5.24 -6.95 2.35
CA ASP A 20 4.05 -6.84 1.52
C ASP A 20 4.30 -5.98 0.28
N LEU A 21 4.95 -4.83 0.43
CA LEU A 21 5.28 -3.94 -0.69
C LEU A 21 6.22 -4.60 -1.71
N GLU A 22 7.27 -5.29 -1.23
CA GLU A 22 8.19 -6.05 -2.10
C GLU A 22 7.45 -7.14 -2.89
N GLU A 23 6.56 -7.90 -2.22
CA GLU A 23 5.73 -8.90 -2.89
C GLU A 23 4.86 -8.26 -3.97
N TYR A 24 4.22 -7.12 -3.67
CA TYR A 24 3.27 -6.47 -4.56
C TYR A 24 3.96 -5.89 -5.79
N VAL A 25 5.07 -5.19 -5.62
CA VAL A 25 5.83 -4.62 -6.74
C VAL A 25 6.26 -5.72 -7.70
N VAL A 26 6.86 -6.80 -7.19
CA VAL A 26 7.36 -7.89 -8.04
C VAL A 26 6.23 -8.71 -8.68
N SER A 27 5.20 -9.05 -7.90
CA SER A 27 4.14 -9.93 -8.38
C SER A 27 3.21 -9.22 -9.35
N LEU A 28 2.80 -7.98 -9.04
CA LEU A 28 1.93 -7.20 -9.92
C LEU A 28 2.64 -6.84 -11.22
N ASP A 29 3.92 -6.47 -11.20
CA ASP A 29 4.69 -6.21 -12.42
C ASP A 29 4.71 -7.44 -13.35
N ARG A 30 5.00 -8.62 -12.80
CA ARG A 30 5.03 -9.87 -13.58
C ARG A 30 3.65 -10.27 -14.10
N ILE A 31 2.63 -10.18 -13.26
CA ILE A 31 1.25 -10.54 -13.62
C ILE A 31 0.75 -9.59 -14.71
N LEU A 32 0.88 -8.28 -14.51
CA LEU A 32 0.40 -7.27 -15.46
C LEU A 32 1.19 -7.32 -16.77
N SER A 33 2.49 -7.58 -16.72
CA SER A 33 3.29 -7.85 -17.91
C SER A 33 2.72 -9.04 -18.69
N ARG A 34 2.50 -10.19 -18.02
CA ARG A 34 1.93 -11.38 -18.66
C ARG A 34 0.54 -11.11 -19.26
N VAL A 35 -0.33 -10.41 -18.53
CA VAL A 35 -1.68 -10.05 -19.01
C VAL A 35 -1.60 -9.13 -20.23
N SER A 36 -0.71 -8.14 -20.21
CA SER A 36 -0.51 -7.21 -21.33
C SER A 36 -0.02 -7.90 -22.61
N PHE A 37 0.67 -9.04 -22.49
CA PHE A 37 1.08 -9.89 -23.61
C PHE A 37 0.10 -11.03 -23.95
N GLY A 38 -1.18 -10.90 -23.54
CA GLY A 38 -2.25 -11.83 -23.91
C GLY A 38 -2.44 -13.02 -22.96
N GLY A 39 -1.84 -12.97 -21.76
CA GLY A 39 -2.11 -13.94 -20.70
C GLY A 39 -3.50 -13.77 -20.07
N ASP A 40 -3.97 -14.81 -19.38
CA ASP A 40 -5.28 -14.82 -18.72
C ASP A 40 -5.37 -13.76 -17.59
N PRO A 41 -6.29 -12.78 -17.69
CA PRO A 41 -6.50 -11.77 -16.64
C PRO A 41 -6.97 -12.35 -15.30
N ALA A 42 -7.55 -13.54 -15.28
CA ALA A 42 -8.01 -14.18 -14.03
C ALA A 42 -6.87 -14.42 -13.04
N VAL A 43 -5.62 -14.50 -13.51
CA VAL A 43 -4.43 -14.61 -12.65
C VAL A 43 -4.30 -13.41 -11.70
N LEU A 44 -4.67 -12.20 -12.13
CA LEU A 44 -4.64 -11.02 -11.27
C LEU A 44 -5.68 -11.13 -10.14
N VAL A 45 -6.91 -11.52 -10.49
CA VAL A 45 -8.00 -11.70 -9.52
C VAL A 45 -7.64 -12.80 -8.52
N GLY A 46 -7.12 -13.93 -9.01
CA GLY A 46 -6.64 -15.02 -8.16
C GLY A 46 -5.54 -14.56 -7.20
N TYR A 47 -4.54 -13.83 -7.71
CA TYR A 47 -3.49 -13.27 -6.86
C TYR A 47 -4.04 -12.35 -5.76
N VAL A 48 -4.95 -11.43 -6.10
CA VAL A 48 -5.55 -10.51 -5.12
C VAL A 48 -6.33 -11.27 -4.04
N ALA A 49 -7.09 -12.29 -4.43
CA ALA A 49 -7.89 -13.10 -3.51
C ALA A 49 -7.01 -14.04 -2.65
N ASP A 50 -6.15 -14.84 -3.28
CA ASP A 50 -5.36 -15.88 -2.61
C ASP A 50 -4.28 -15.30 -1.67
N ARG A 51 -3.86 -14.06 -1.92
CA ARG A 51 -2.83 -13.37 -1.11
C ARG A 51 -3.40 -12.32 -0.16
N ASP A 52 -4.73 -12.23 -0.04
CA ASP A 52 -5.42 -11.26 0.82
C ASP A 52 -4.94 -9.80 0.60
N VAL A 53 -4.65 -9.42 -0.65
CA VAL A 53 -3.92 -8.18 -0.95
C VAL A 53 -4.62 -6.96 -0.33
N PHE A 54 -5.95 -6.85 -0.47
CA PHE A 54 -6.69 -5.72 0.10
C PHE A 54 -6.67 -5.68 1.62
N ARG A 55 -6.71 -6.83 2.31
CA ARG A 55 -6.63 -6.88 3.78
C ARG A 55 -5.28 -6.38 4.28
N ARG A 56 -4.20 -6.80 3.61
CA ARG A 56 -2.83 -6.40 3.91
C ARG A 56 -2.56 -4.93 3.57
N VAL A 57 -3.06 -4.44 2.44
CA VAL A 57 -3.02 -3.00 2.10
C VAL A 57 -3.80 -2.17 3.12
N ALA A 58 -4.99 -2.63 3.54
CA ALA A 58 -5.77 -1.95 4.58
C ALA A 58 -5.03 -1.90 5.92
N PHE A 59 -4.35 -3.00 6.29
CA PHE A 59 -3.49 -3.02 7.47
C PHE A 59 -2.34 -2.01 7.36
N ALA A 60 -1.59 -2.02 6.26
CA ALA A 60 -0.49 -1.08 6.02
C ALA A 60 -0.98 0.37 6.05
N ARG A 61 -2.09 0.69 5.36
CA ARG A 61 -2.71 2.01 5.36
C ARG A 61 -3.07 2.45 6.77
N ARG A 62 -3.74 1.60 7.53
CA ARG A 62 -4.14 1.90 8.91
C ARG A 62 -2.92 2.21 9.78
N ARG A 63 -1.89 1.38 9.73
CA ARG A 63 -0.65 1.60 10.49
C ARG A 63 0.03 2.90 10.11
N LEU A 64 0.16 3.19 8.82
CA LEU A 64 0.74 4.45 8.35
C LEU A 64 -0.09 5.65 8.81
N THR A 65 -1.41 5.59 8.78
CA THR A 65 -2.27 6.66 9.32
C THR A 65 -2.06 6.85 10.83
N GLU A 66 -2.11 5.76 11.62
CA GLU A 66 -1.89 5.81 13.08
C GLU A 66 -0.52 6.43 13.44
N LEU A 67 0.50 6.19 12.59
CA LEU A 67 1.85 6.74 12.76
C LEU A 67 1.97 8.21 12.34
N LEU A 68 1.23 8.64 11.33
CA LEU A 68 1.32 9.99 10.77
C LEU A 68 0.39 10.99 11.47
N GLU A 69 -0.77 10.55 11.97
CA GLU A 69 -1.77 11.39 12.64
C GLU A 69 -1.20 12.29 13.75
N PRO A 70 -0.24 11.85 14.60
CA PRO A 70 0.31 12.71 15.65
C PRO A 70 1.30 13.77 15.14
N VAL A 71 1.81 13.64 13.90
CA VAL A 71 2.95 14.42 13.39
C VAL A 71 2.69 15.15 12.08
N VAL A 72 1.57 14.85 11.42
CA VAL A 72 1.15 15.46 10.17
C VAL A 72 -0.16 16.22 10.39
N ASP A 73 -0.26 17.40 9.78
CA ASP A 73 -1.50 18.18 9.78
C ASP A 73 -2.65 17.34 9.19
N PRO A 74 -3.82 17.25 9.87
CA PRO A 74 -4.98 16.53 9.36
C PRO A 74 -5.39 16.93 7.94
N GLU A 75 -5.26 18.20 7.55
CA GLU A 75 -5.58 18.66 6.20
C GLU A 75 -4.66 18.04 5.13
N VAL A 76 -3.41 17.74 5.49
CA VAL A 76 -2.46 17.05 4.61
C VAL A 76 -2.86 15.57 4.46
N LEU A 77 -3.26 14.92 5.55
CA LEU A 77 -3.73 13.53 5.51
C LEU A 77 -5.02 13.38 4.69
N ASP A 78 -5.97 14.29 4.86
CA ASP A 78 -7.22 14.31 4.11
C ASP A 78 -6.98 14.55 2.62
N ARG A 79 -6.06 15.44 2.26
CA ARG A 79 -5.67 15.67 0.86
C ARG A 79 -5.09 14.41 0.21
N VAL A 80 -4.17 13.73 0.90
CA VAL A 80 -3.59 12.46 0.40
C VAL A 80 -4.66 11.39 0.24
N ALA A 81 -5.63 11.31 1.15
CA ALA A 81 -6.76 10.38 1.02
C ALA A 81 -7.71 10.75 -0.13
N GLY A 82 -7.92 12.04 -0.38
CA GLY A 82 -8.78 12.54 -1.47
C GLY A 82 -8.24 12.26 -2.87
N GLU A 83 -6.91 12.23 -3.04
CA GLU A 83 -6.25 11.89 -4.31
C GLU A 83 -6.44 10.41 -4.71
N ALA A 84 -6.91 9.54 -3.80
CA ALA A 84 -7.06 8.11 -4.07
C ALA A 84 -8.23 7.73 -5.00
N TYR A 85 -9.15 8.65 -5.30
CA TYR A 85 -10.38 8.38 -6.06
C TYR A 85 -10.23 8.48 -7.60
N ILE A 86 -9.01 8.54 -8.13
CA ILE A 86 -8.77 8.80 -9.57
C ILE A 86 -9.30 7.68 -10.49
N TYR A 87 -9.47 6.45 -9.98
CA TYR A 87 -9.87 5.27 -10.78
C TYR A 87 -11.13 4.57 -10.26
N SER A 88 -11.98 5.26 -9.50
CA SER A 88 -13.21 4.69 -8.92
C SER A 88 -14.49 4.95 -9.72
N ASP A 89 -14.37 5.51 -10.93
CA ASP A 89 -15.49 5.73 -11.88
C ASP A 89 -15.60 4.62 -12.94
#